data_AF-A0A7J2VWF1-F1
#
_entry.id   AF-A0A7J2VWF1-F1
#
_cell.length_a   1.000
_cell.length_b   1.000
_cell.length_c   1.000
_cell.angle_alpha   90.00
_cell.angle_beta   90.00
_cell.angle_gamma   90.00
#
_symmetry.space_group_name_H-M   'P 1'
#
loop_
_entity.id
_entity.type
_entity.pdbx_description
1 polymer ?
#
loop_
_entity_poly.entity_id
_entity_poly.type
_entity_poly.pdbx_seq_one_letter_code
_entity_poly.pdbx_strand_id
1 'polypeptide(L)'
;MNKFEYGMKSAIKEIVAGVVTSVLVDSFIAYGFLPSIYLFLFGLLNTIGAITLIITMPLWGLTYLLGWIFGVIIMIQSGLVGIGEIILYLVVPIIVMIIKIKSLFE
;
A
#
# COMPACT_ATOMS: atom_id res chain seq x y z
N MET A 1 -26.49 -8.90 0.32
CA MET A 1 -25.17 -9.14 0.95
C MET A 1 -25.08 -8.30 2.19
N ASN A 2 -24.59 -8.86 3.29
CA ASN A 2 -24.34 -8.08 4.51
C ASN A 2 -23.24 -7.03 4.23
N LYS A 3 -23.29 -5.86 4.89
CA LYS A 3 -22.26 -4.80 4.80
C LYS A 3 -20.86 -5.37 5.09
N PHE A 4 -20.76 -6.29 6.05
CA PHE A 4 -19.49 -6.97 6.37
C PHE A 4 -18.97 -7.83 5.21
N GLU A 5 -19.81 -8.69 4.63
CA GLU A 5 -19.43 -9.52 3.48
C GLU A 5 -19.01 -8.68 2.28
N TYR A 6 -19.70 -7.57 2.04
CA TYR A 6 -19.35 -6.64 0.97
C TYR A 6 -17.98 -6.00 1.20
N GLY A 7 -17.72 -5.52 2.41
CA GLY A 7 -16.42 -4.96 2.78
C GLY A 7 -15.30 -5.99 2.66
N MET A 8 -15.50 -7.20 3.19
CA MET A 8 -14.52 -8.28 3.14
C MET A 8 -14.23 -8.73 1.71
N LYS A 9 -15.27 -8.92 0.89
CA LYS A 9 -15.11 -9.27 -0.53
C LYS A 9 -14.34 -8.18 -1.29
N SER A 10 -14.65 -6.91 -1.01
CA SER A 10 -13.95 -5.79 -1.63
C SER A 10 -12.47 -5.76 -1.21
N ALA A 11 -12.18 -5.91 0.09
CA ALA A 11 -10.81 -5.95 0.59
C ALA A 11 -9.99 -7.08 -0.05
N ILE A 12 -10.54 -8.31 -0.10
CA ILE A 12 -9.87 -9.45 -0.74
C ILE A 12 -9.63 -9.17 -2.24
N LYS A 13 -10.63 -8.62 -2.94
CA LYS A 13 -10.51 -8.27 -4.35
C LYS A 13 -9.37 -7.27 -4.57
N GLU A 14 -9.31 -6.21 -3.77
CA GLU A 14 -8.25 -5.20 -3.90
C GLU A 14 -6.87 -5.76 -3.55
N ILE A 15 -6.75 -6.64 -2.54
CA ILE A 15 -5.49 -7.33 -2.22
C ILE A 15 -5.02 -8.16 -3.40
N VAL A 16 -5.90 -9.00 -3.97
CA VAL A 16 -5.57 -9.85 -5.12
C VAL A 16 -5.20 -9.00 -6.34
N ALA A 17 -5.97 -7.93 -6.61
CA ALA A 17 -5.69 -7.02 -7.70
C ALA A 17 -4.32 -6.33 -7.54
N GLY A 18 -3.99 -5.89 -6.32
CA GLY A 18 -2.69 -5.30 -6.00
C GLY A 18 -1.55 -6.27 -6.27
N VAL A 19 -1.62 -7.49 -5.73
CA VAL A 19 -0.58 -8.52 -5.94
C VAL A 19 -0.42 -8.85 -7.43
N VAL A 20 -1.52 -9.09 -8.15
CA VAL A 20 -1.47 -9.42 -9.58
C VAL A 20 -0.88 -8.26 -10.39
N THR A 21 -1.27 -7.02 -10.08
CA THR A 21 -0.76 -5.84 -10.77
C THR A 21 0.74 -5.67 -10.53
N SER A 22 1.21 -5.80 -9.29
CA SER A 22 2.65 -5.73 -8.97
C SER A 22 3.45 -6.78 -9.73
N VAL A 23 3.02 -8.04 -9.71
CA VAL A 23 3.68 -9.13 -10.45
C VAL A 23 3.74 -8.86 -11.95
N LEU A 24 2.67 -8.33 -12.54
CA LEU A 24 2.64 -7.98 -13.96
C LEU A 24 3.60 -6.85 -14.30
N VAL A 25 3.64 -5.78 -13.48
CA VAL A 25 4.58 -4.66 -13.67
C VAL A 25 6.01 -5.15 -13.58
N ASP A 26 6.36 -5.92 -12.55
CA ASP A 26 7.70 -6.49 -12.36
C ASP A 26 8.10 -7.38 -13.55
N SER A 27 7.18 -8.25 -13.99
CA SER A 27 7.42 -9.14 -15.13
C SER A 27 7.68 -8.34 -16.41
N PHE A 28 6.86 -7.32 -16.70
CA PHE A 28 7.04 -6.50 -17.89
C PHE A 28 8.35 -5.73 -17.89
N ILE A 29 8.83 -5.30 -16.72
CA ILE A 29 10.12 -4.64 -16.59
C ILE A 29 11.26 -5.65 -16.76
N ALA A 30 11.14 -6.84 -16.17
CA ALA A 30 12.14 -7.90 -16.30
C ALA A 30 12.34 -8.37 -17.75
N TYR A 31 11.27 -8.42 -18.55
CA TYR A 31 11.33 -8.75 -19.98
C TYR A 31 11.63 -7.55 -20.89
N GLY A 32 11.83 -6.36 -20.34
CA GLY A 32 12.16 -5.15 -21.09
C GLY A 32 10.99 -4.52 -21.85
N PHE A 33 9.75 -4.93 -21.57
CA PHE A 33 8.54 -4.29 -22.12
C PHE A 33 8.25 -2.92 -21.50
N LEU A 34 8.73 -2.68 -20.28
CA LEU A 34 8.58 -1.41 -19.58
C LEU A 34 9.94 -0.90 -19.05
N PRO A 35 10.22 0.41 -19.16
CA PRO A 35 11.37 1.03 -18.50
C PRO A 35 11.29 0.95 -16.96
N SER A 36 12.44 0.84 -16.30
CA SER A 36 12.53 0.69 -14.83
C SER A 36 11.98 1.87 -14.03
N ILE A 37 11.84 3.06 -14.64
CA ILE A 37 11.21 4.24 -14.01
C ILE A 37 9.75 3.99 -13.58
N TYR A 38 9.08 3.04 -14.24
CA TYR A 38 7.69 2.71 -13.91
C TYR A 38 7.56 2.04 -12.54
N LEU A 39 8.59 1.35 -12.01
CA LEU A 39 8.58 0.85 -10.63
C LEU A 39 8.48 2.00 -9.64
N PHE A 40 9.31 3.02 -9.83
CA PHE A 40 9.32 4.19 -8.96
C PHE A 40 7.99 4.95 -9.02
N LEU A 41 7.42 5.15 -10.21
CA LEU A 41 6.11 5.79 -10.38
C LEU A 41 4.99 4.98 -9.74
N PHE A 42 5.00 3.65 -9.91
CA PHE A 42 4.03 2.76 -9.29
C PHE A 42 4.11 2.85 -7.76
N GLY A 43 5.32 2.82 -7.20
CA GLY A 43 5.53 2.97 -5.77
C GLY A 43 5.09 4.33 -5.23
N LEU A 44 5.37 5.41 -5.96
CA LEU A 44 4.92 6.75 -5.59
C LEU A 44 3.39 6.84 -5.54
N LEU A 45 2.69 6.30 -6.56
CA LEU A 45 1.23 6.29 -6.60
C LEU A 45 0.63 5.47 -5.46
N ASN A 46 1.21 4.32 -5.14
CA ASN A 46 0.80 3.50 -3.99
C ASN A 46 0.95 4.26 -2.66
N THR A 47 2.08 4.93 -2.46
CA THR A 47 2.30 5.73 -1.25
C THR A 47 1.30 6.90 -1.16
N ILE A 48 1.04 7.61 -2.26
CA ILE A 48 0.02 8.68 -2.29
C ILE A 48 -1.36 8.12 -1.93
N GLY A 49 -1.75 7.00 -2.53
CA GLY A 49 -3.03 6.34 -2.24
C GLY A 49 -3.16 5.95 -0.75
N ALA A 50 -2.11 5.39 -0.16
CA ALA A 50 -2.07 5.05 1.26
C ALA A 50 -2.21 6.30 2.15
N ILE A 51 -1.50 7.39 1.83
CA ILE A 51 -1.60 8.67 2.55
C ILE A 51 -3.02 9.23 2.48
N THR A 52 -3.62 9.25 1.28
CA THR A 52 -4.99 9.74 1.09
C THR A 52 -5.97 8.95 1.94
N LEU A 53 -5.88 7.61 1.95
CA LEU A 53 -6.74 6.76 2.78
C LEU A 53 -6.55 7.02 4.28
N ILE A 54 -5.30 7.16 4.73
CA ILE A 54 -5.00 7.50 6.14
C ILE A 54 -5.63 8.83 6.52
N ILE A 55 -5.57 9.85 5.66
CA ILE A 55 -6.13 11.18 5.95
C ILE A 55 -7.66 11.11 5.96
N THR A 56 -8.28 10.53 4.93
CA THR A 56 -9.74 10.49 4.75
C THR A 56 -10.46 9.65 5.80
N MET A 57 -9.81 8.65 6.42
CA MET A 57 -10.44 7.78 7.42
C MET A 57 -10.23 8.28 8.87
N PRO A 58 -11.22 8.92 9.53
CA PRO A 58 -11.02 9.55 10.84
C PRO A 58 -10.64 8.58 11.97
N LEU A 59 -11.29 7.42 12.06
CA LEU A 59 -11.09 6.44 13.16
C LEU A 59 -10.46 5.12 12.72
N TRP A 60 -10.36 4.89 11.41
CA TRP A 60 -9.93 3.60 10.83
C TRP A 60 -8.52 3.66 10.23
N GLY A 61 -7.87 4.82 10.26
CA GLY A 61 -6.51 4.98 9.71
C GLY A 61 -5.49 4.05 10.37
N LEU A 62 -5.64 3.76 11.67
CA LEU A 62 -4.74 2.89 12.42
C LEU A 62 -4.90 1.41 12.04
N THR A 63 -6.13 0.92 11.92
CA THR A 63 -6.39 -0.46 11.48
C THR A 63 -6.03 -0.65 10.01
N TYR A 64 -6.25 0.37 9.17
CA TYR A 64 -5.75 0.38 7.79
C TYR A 64 -4.22 0.30 7.75
N LEU A 65 -3.51 1.12 8.53
CA LEU A 65 -2.05 1.10 8.57
C LEU A 65 -1.52 -0.25 9.06
N LEU A 66 -2.14 -0.87 10.05
CA LEU A 66 -1.74 -2.22 10.51
C LEU A 66 -1.89 -3.26 9.39
N GLY A 67 -3.01 -3.24 8.66
CA GLY A 67 -3.21 -4.10 7.49
C GLY A 67 -2.19 -3.83 6.38
N TRP A 68 -1.88 -2.55 6.16
CA TRP A 68 -0.87 -2.11 5.19
C TRP A 68 0.53 -2.61 5.54
N ILE A 69 0.97 -2.39 6.79
CA ILE A 69 2.26 -2.87 7.31
C ILE A 69 2.35 -4.38 7.16
N PHE A 70 1.29 -5.11 7.53
CA PHE A 70 1.23 -6.55 7.39
C PHE A 70 1.37 -7.00 5.92
N GLY A 71 0.66 -6.34 4.99
CA GLY A 71 0.78 -6.60 3.57
C GLY A 71 2.19 -6.32 3.03
N VAL A 72 2.80 -5.20 3.42
CA VAL A 72 4.17 -4.85 3.02
C VAL A 72 5.18 -5.88 3.54
N ILE A 73 5.03 -6.37 4.78
CA ILE A 73 5.89 -7.43 5.33
C ILE A 73 5.81 -8.71 4.48
N ILE A 74 4.61 -9.13 4.09
CA ILE A 74 4.43 -10.30 3.21
C ILE A 74 5.13 -10.08 1.86
N MET A 75 4.96 -8.91 1.27
CA MET A 75 5.58 -8.58 -0.03
C MET A 75 7.11 -8.51 0.05
N ILE A 76 7.68 -8.02 1.15
CA ILE A 76 9.13 -8.04 1.39
C ILE A 76 9.62 -9.50 1.48
N GLN A 77 8.92 -10.35 2.22
CA GLN A 77 9.30 -11.77 2.37
C GLN A 77 9.22 -12.55 1.06
N SER A 78 8.29 -12.20 0.18
CA SER A 78 8.17 -12.82 -1.15
C SER A 78 9.10 -12.21 -2.20
N GLY A 79 9.91 -11.20 -1.85
CA GLY A 79 10.81 -10.51 -2.77
C GLY A 79 10.10 -9.61 -3.80
N LEU A 80 8.83 -9.28 -3.57
CA LEU A 80 8.03 -8.39 -4.43
C LEU A 80 8.34 -6.91 -4.17
N VAL A 81 8.96 -6.59 -3.05
CA VAL A 81 9.31 -5.21 -2.65
C VAL A 81 10.79 -5.14 -2.35
N GLY A 82 11.49 -4.25 -3.03
CA GLY A 82 12.91 -4.02 -2.83
C GLY A 82 13.21 -3.21 -1.57
N ILE A 83 14.43 -3.30 -1.03
CA ILE A 83 14.86 -2.54 0.15
C ILE A 83 14.67 -1.02 0.00
N GLY A 84 14.86 -0.47 -1.21
CA GLY A 84 14.66 0.95 -1.47
C GLY A 84 13.20 1.39 -1.36
N GLU A 85 12.25 0.49 -1.62
CA GLU A 85 10.81 0.77 -1.60
C GLU A 85 10.23 0.67 -0.18
N ILE A 86 10.93 -0.02 0.73
CA ILE A 86 10.56 -0.11 2.15
C ILE A 86 10.40 1.29 2.77
N ILE A 87 11.28 2.23 2.41
CA ILE A 87 11.19 3.60 2.95
C ILE A 87 9.87 4.26 2.52
N LEU A 88 9.49 4.13 1.24
CA LEU A 88 8.26 4.73 0.71
C LEU A 88 7.01 4.03 1.22
N TYR A 89 7.05 2.72 1.43
CA TYR A 89 5.88 1.94 1.83
C TYR A 89 5.69 1.80 3.34
N LEU A 90 6.73 1.96 4.16
CA LEU A 90 6.62 1.87 5.62
C LEU A 90 6.85 3.22 6.30
N VAL A 91 7.95 3.89 6.00
CA VAL A 91 8.36 5.09 6.75
C VAL A 91 7.39 6.23 6.49
N VAL A 92 7.06 6.50 5.22
CA VAL A 92 6.17 7.61 4.87
C VAL A 92 4.76 7.47 5.48
N PRO A 93 4.04 6.32 5.33
CA PRO A 93 2.72 6.16 5.92
C PRO A 93 2.71 6.24 7.45
N ILE A 94 3.75 5.72 8.12
CA ILE A 94 3.89 5.83 9.58
C ILE A 94 4.04 7.29 10.00
N ILE A 95 4.91 8.07 9.34
CA ILE A 95 5.10 9.49 9.65
C ILE A 95 3.79 10.26 9.48
N VAL A 96 3.08 10.03 8.37
CA VAL A 96 1.78 10.67 8.12
C VAL A 96 0.76 10.33 9.19
N MET A 97 0.70 9.08 9.65
CA MET A 97 -0.19 8.69 10.74
C MET A 97 0.19 9.37 12.06
N ILE A 98 1.48 9.49 12.38
CA ILE A 98 1.94 10.20 13.59
C ILE A 98 1.50 11.68 13.54
N ILE A 99 1.67 12.34 12.40
CA ILE A 99 1.23 13.73 12.20
C ILE A 99 -0.29 13.84 12.40
N LYS A 100 -1.06 12.95 11.78
CA LYS A 100 -2.51 12.93 11.92
C LYS A 100 -2.97 12.71 13.37
N ILE A 101 -2.33 11.78 14.09
CA ILE A 101 -2.66 11.52 15.49
C ILE A 101 -2.38 12.76 16.33
N LYS A 102 -1.24 13.42 16.14
CA LYS A 102 -0.93 14.68 16.85
C LYS A 102 -1.99 15.75 16.60
N SER A 103 -2.43 15.95 15.36
CA SER A 103 -3.48 16.92 15.03
C SER A 103 -4.86 16.62 15.63
N LEU A 104 -5.10 15.39 16.12
CA LEU A 104 -6.34 15.05 16.82
C LEU A 104 -6.31 15.41 18.32
N PHE A 105 -5.11 15.67 18.87
CA PHE A 105 -4.92 16.02 20.28
C PHE A 105 -4.67 17.53 20.51
N GLU A 106 -4.52 18.31 19.43
CA GLU A 106 -4.48 19.78 19.42
C GLU A 106 -5.89 20.35 19.21
#